data_AF-A0A7Y2JLQ8-F1
#
_entry.id   AF-A0A7Y2JLQ8-F1
#
_cell.length_a   1.000
_cell.length_b   1.000
_cell.length_c   1.000
_cell.angle_alpha   90.00
_cell.angle_beta   90.00
_cell.angle_gamma   90.00
#
_symmetry.space_group_name_H-M   'P 1'
#
loop_
_entity.id
_entity.type
_entity.pdbx_description
1 polymer ?
#
loop_
_entity_poly.entity_id
_entity_poly.type
_entity_poly.pdbx_seq_one_letter_code
_entity_poly.pdbx_strand_id
1 'polypeptide(L)'
;MPLLAALGYATLHTMTRRIGTTENATAMAFYIQVSFILVSGVAGIAFGNGQFETFDHPSMEFLFRAWVWPAGFDLALIALLGVTSALGGFSISNAYRRSEAAYVAPFEYAAMPLAVVWGLAVFGEWPDLFAWLGIALILASGLVLIWRETLANNRARVAPKRL
;
A
#
# COMPACT_ATOMS: atom_id res chain seq x y z
N MET A 1 4.19 -20.23 -15.16
CA MET A 1 2.92 -19.67 -14.65
C MET A 1 2.80 -18.12 -14.71
N PRO A 2 3.24 -17.39 -15.75
CA PRO A 2 3.02 -15.92 -15.83
C PRO A 2 1.69 -15.51 -16.51
N LEU A 3 1.15 -16.30 -17.45
CA LEU A 3 -0.11 -15.99 -18.16
C LEU A 3 -1.35 -16.06 -17.26
N LEU A 4 -1.41 -17.05 -16.36
CA LEU A 4 -2.49 -17.18 -15.39
C LEU A 4 -2.50 -16.01 -14.38
N ALA A 5 -1.31 -15.58 -13.93
CA ALA A 5 -1.18 -14.42 -13.05
C ALA A 5 -1.65 -13.12 -13.75
N ALA A 6 -1.28 -12.93 -15.02
CA ALA A 6 -1.69 -11.77 -15.81
C ALA A 6 -3.21 -11.71 -16.03
N LEU A 7 -3.84 -12.86 -16.30
CA LEU A 7 -5.31 -12.95 -16.44
C LEU A 7 -6.02 -12.65 -15.12
N GLY A 8 -5.52 -13.19 -14.00
CA GLY A 8 -6.07 -12.90 -12.67
C GLY A 8 -5.96 -11.40 -12.34
N TYR A 9 -4.81 -10.80 -12.62
CA TYR A 9 -4.56 -9.38 -12.36
C TYR A 9 -5.45 -8.46 -13.21
N ALA A 10 -5.60 -8.77 -14.50
CA ALA A 10 -6.46 -8.02 -15.41
C ALA A 10 -7.94 -8.09 -15.00
N THR A 11 -8.40 -9.27 -14.56
CA THR A 11 -9.79 -9.46 -14.11
C THR A 11 -10.05 -8.68 -12.82
N LEU A 12 -9.13 -8.76 -11.86
CA LEU A 12 -9.18 -8.00 -10.60
C LEU A 12 -9.26 -6.49 -10.89
N HIS A 13 -8.38 -5.95 -11.74
CA HIS A 13 -8.40 -4.53 -12.11
C HIS A 13 -9.68 -4.09 -12.83
N THR A 14 -10.23 -4.95 -13.69
CA THR A 14 -11.45 -4.63 -14.43
C THR A 14 -12.68 -4.61 -13.51
N MET A 15 -12.78 -5.51 -12.53
CA MET A 15 -13.83 -5.46 -11.50
C MET A 15 -13.67 -4.26 -10.57
N THR A 16 -12.45 -3.98 -10.10
CA THR A 16 -12.20 -2.83 -9.22
C THR A 16 -12.57 -1.51 -9.89
N ARG A 17 -12.32 -1.39 -11.20
CA ARG A 17 -12.70 -0.21 -11.99
C ARG A 17 -14.21 -0.04 -12.13
N ARG A 18 -15.00 -1.11 -12.15
CA ARG A 18 -16.48 -1.04 -12.19
C ARG A 18 -17.10 -0.66 -10.85
N ILE A 19 -16.50 -1.10 -9.74
CA ILE A 19 -17.00 -0.82 -8.38
C ILE A 19 -16.65 0.61 -7.94
N GLY A 20 -15.52 1.16 -8.40
CA GLY A 20 -15.08 2.49 -8.00
C GLY A 20 -15.87 3.68 -8.55
N THR A 21 -16.78 3.46 -9.52
CA THR A 21 -17.59 4.54 -10.10
C THR A 21 -18.93 4.75 -9.39
N THR A 22 -19.30 3.88 -8.44
CA THR A 22 -20.64 3.83 -7.84
C THR A 22 -20.66 3.98 -6.32
N GLU A 23 -19.52 3.86 -5.64
CA GLU A 23 -19.44 3.71 -4.20
C GLU A 23 -18.59 4.82 -3.56
N ASN A 24 -18.98 5.25 -2.37
CA ASN A 24 -18.19 6.19 -1.57
C ASN A 24 -16.84 5.54 -1.21
N ALA A 25 -15.74 6.31 -1.19
CA ALA A 25 -14.38 5.79 -0.98
C ALA A 25 -14.25 4.95 0.32
N THR A 26 -15.02 5.30 1.35
CA THR A 26 -15.12 4.55 2.61
C THR A 26 -15.69 3.13 2.42
N ALA A 27 -16.68 2.98 1.53
CA ALA A 27 -17.27 1.68 1.24
C ALA A 27 -16.30 0.79 0.45
N MET A 28 -15.55 1.36 -0.50
CA MET A 28 -14.49 0.62 -1.21
C MET A 28 -13.43 0.07 -0.25
N ALA A 29 -12.94 0.89 0.69
CA ALA A 29 -11.96 0.47 1.69
C ALA A 29 -12.51 -0.65 2.60
N PHE A 30 -13.78 -0.54 3.00
CA PHE A 30 -14.46 -1.57 3.79
C PHE A 30 -14.54 -2.92 3.03
N TYR A 31 -14.95 -2.91 1.76
CA TYR A 31 -15.02 -4.12 0.95
C TYR A 31 -13.66 -4.78 0.72
N ILE A 32 -12.59 -3.99 0.54
CA ILE A 32 -11.23 -4.52 0.42
C ILE A 32 -10.84 -5.26 1.72
N GLN A 33 -11.08 -4.66 2.88
CA GLN A 33 -10.73 -5.27 4.16
C GLN A 33 -11.55 -6.53 4.43
N VAL A 34 -12.86 -6.52 4.13
CA VAL A 34 -13.73 -7.69 4.28
C VAL A 34 -13.29 -8.83 3.35
N SER A 35 -13.02 -8.52 2.08
CA SER A 35 -12.55 -9.51 1.10
C SER A 35 -11.21 -10.11 1.51
N PHE A 36 -10.30 -9.26 2.00
CA PHE A 36 -9.01 -9.70 2.52
C PHE A 36 -9.19 -10.64 3.71
N ILE A 37 -9.99 -10.27 4.71
CA ILE A 37 -10.27 -11.11 5.89
C ILE A 37 -10.90 -12.45 5.48
N LEU A 38 -11.86 -12.44 4.56
CA LEU A 38 -12.51 -13.66 4.09
C LEU A 38 -11.53 -14.58 3.37
N VAL A 39 -10.77 -14.06 2.41
CA VAL A 39 -9.79 -14.84 1.64
C VAL A 39 -8.68 -15.37 2.55
N SER A 40 -8.10 -14.51 3.39
CA SER A 40 -7.07 -14.90 4.35
C SER A 40 -7.59 -15.88 5.40
N GLY A 41 -8.83 -15.73 5.87
CA GLY A 41 -9.46 -16.65 6.82
C GLY A 41 -9.71 -18.03 6.22
N VAL A 42 -10.24 -18.09 5.00
CA VAL A 42 -10.43 -19.36 4.26
C VAL A 42 -9.09 -20.03 4.00
N ALA A 43 -8.07 -19.27 3.58
CA ALA A 43 -6.73 -19.79 3.38
C ALA A 43 -6.10 -20.31 4.69
N GLY A 44 -6.26 -19.58 5.80
CA GLY A 44 -5.77 -19.99 7.11
C GLY A 44 -6.42 -21.29 7.61
N ILE A 45 -7.73 -21.46 7.41
CA ILE A 45 -8.44 -22.71 7.77
C ILE A 45 -8.03 -23.86 6.85
N ALA A 46 -7.84 -23.60 5.55
CA ALA A 46 -7.50 -24.62 4.57
C ALA A 46 -6.05 -25.12 4.68
N PHE A 47 -5.10 -24.23 5.00
CA PHE A 47 -3.66 -24.52 4.94
C PHE A 47 -2.94 -24.44 6.30
N GLY A 48 -3.53 -23.80 7.31
CA GLY A 48 -2.91 -23.61 8.63
C GLY A 48 -2.90 -24.85 9.54
N ASN A 49 -3.48 -25.96 9.10
CA ASN A 49 -3.58 -27.20 9.88
C ASN A 49 -2.32 -28.09 9.82
N GLY A 50 -1.26 -27.67 9.11
CA GLY A 50 0.02 -28.39 9.03
C GLY A 50 0.00 -29.70 8.22
N GLN A 51 -1.11 -30.02 7.54
CA GLN A 51 -1.30 -31.29 6.83
C GLN A 51 -0.42 -31.47 5.57
N PHE A 52 0.32 -30.44 5.18
CA PHE A 52 1.13 -30.38 3.96
C PHE A 52 2.63 -30.17 4.24
N GLU A 53 3.12 -30.46 5.45
CA GLU A 53 4.52 -30.32 5.87
C GLU A 53 5.53 -31.22 5.11
N THR A 54 5.07 -32.08 4.18
CA THR A 54 5.90 -33.09 3.49
C THR A 54 6.47 -32.61 2.15
N PHE A 55 7.09 -31.43 2.08
CA PHE A 55 7.73 -30.93 0.85
C PHE A 55 9.19 -30.51 1.08
N ASP A 56 10.11 -31.05 0.27
CA ASP A 56 11.57 -30.84 0.32
C ASP A 56 12.08 -29.41 0.00
N HIS A 57 11.21 -28.41 -0.20
CA HIS A 57 11.60 -27.06 -0.64
C HIS A 57 11.26 -25.96 0.41
N PRO A 58 12.20 -25.06 0.79
CA PRO A 58 12.02 -24.09 1.89
C PRO A 58 10.81 -23.14 1.77
N SER A 59 10.43 -22.78 0.55
CA SER A 59 9.27 -21.92 0.30
C SER A 59 7.93 -22.63 0.52
N MET A 60 7.87 -23.95 0.32
CA MET A 60 6.67 -24.75 0.58
C MET A 60 6.48 -24.97 2.08
N GLU A 61 7.57 -25.18 2.80
CA GLU A 61 7.58 -25.24 4.27
C GLU A 61 7.04 -23.93 4.87
N PHE A 62 7.46 -22.77 4.36
CA PHE A 62 6.92 -21.48 4.80
C PHE A 62 5.41 -21.33 4.50
N LEU A 63 4.95 -21.76 3.32
CA LEU A 63 3.56 -21.61 2.88
C LEU A 63 2.57 -22.50 3.64
N PHE A 64 2.99 -23.71 4.02
CA PHE A 64 2.15 -24.70 4.70
C PHE A 64 2.43 -24.84 6.19
N ARG A 65 3.28 -23.96 6.73
CA ARG A 65 3.60 -23.93 8.16
C ARG A 65 2.32 -23.85 8.98
N ALA A 66 2.21 -24.71 10.00
CA ALA A 66 1.09 -24.70 10.92
C ALA A 66 0.94 -23.32 11.59
N TRP A 67 -0.32 -22.89 11.77
CA TRP A 67 -0.60 -21.63 12.45
C TRP A 67 -0.14 -21.71 13.91
N VAL A 68 0.78 -20.81 14.29
CA VAL A 68 1.25 -20.68 15.67
C VAL A 68 0.57 -19.47 16.29
N TRP A 69 0.00 -19.65 17.48
CA TRP A 69 -0.55 -18.54 18.25
C TRP A 69 0.59 -17.60 18.68
N PRO A 70 0.52 -16.30 18.33
CA PRO A 70 1.54 -15.34 18.71
C PRO A 70 1.65 -15.23 20.24
N ALA A 71 2.84 -14.95 20.77
CA ALA A 71 3.01 -14.69 22.19
C ALA A 71 2.23 -13.43 22.62
N GLY A 72 1.95 -13.28 23.92
CA GLY A 72 1.13 -12.16 24.42
C GLY A 72 1.67 -10.77 24.04
N PHE A 73 3.00 -10.61 24.01
CA PHE A 73 3.64 -9.37 23.56
C PHE A 73 3.46 -9.14 22.05
N ASP A 74 3.57 -10.20 21.24
CA ASP A 74 3.39 -10.12 19.80
C ASP A 74 1.94 -9.77 19.44
N LEU A 75 0.96 -10.25 20.22
CA LEU A 75 -0.44 -9.84 20.07
C LEU A 75 -0.62 -8.33 20.30
N ALA A 76 0.08 -7.74 21.27
CA ALA A 76 0.04 -6.30 21.50
C ALA A 76 0.68 -5.53 20.33
N LEU A 77 1.79 -6.02 19.77
CA LEU A 77 2.41 -5.44 18.58
C LEU A 77 1.50 -5.54 17.35
N ILE A 78 0.88 -6.70 17.11
CA ILE A 78 -0.08 -6.90 16.01
C ILE A 78 -1.28 -5.96 16.16
N ALA A 79 -1.81 -5.81 17.37
CA ALA A 79 -2.90 -4.88 17.64
C ALA A 79 -2.48 -3.42 17.38
N LEU A 80 -1.28 -3.02 17.82
CA LEU A 80 -0.74 -1.68 17.57
C LEU A 80 -0.54 -1.41 16.07
N LEU A 81 0.01 -2.37 15.33
CA LEU A 81 0.14 -2.30 13.87
C LEU A 81 -1.22 -2.17 13.18
N GLY A 82 -2.22 -2.95 13.62
CA GLY A 82 -3.58 -2.86 13.11
C GLY A 82 -4.22 -1.49 13.36
N VAL A 83 -4.12 -0.97 14.58
CA VAL A 83 -4.68 0.34 14.96
C VAL A 83 -3.97 1.48 14.20
N THR A 84 -2.64 1.47 14.13
CA THR A 84 -1.88 2.51 13.42
C THR A 84 -2.15 2.47 11.91
N SER A 85 -2.24 1.29 11.30
CA SER A 85 -2.62 1.12 9.90
C SER A 85 -4.04 1.64 9.62
N ALA A 86 -5.01 1.27 10.46
CA ALA A 86 -6.39 1.76 10.34
C ALA A 86 -6.48 3.28 10.50
N LEU A 87 -5.76 3.86 11.46
CA LEU A 87 -5.71 5.30 11.67
C LEU A 87 -5.04 6.03 10.50
N GLY A 88 -3.96 5.46 9.95
CA GLY A 88 -3.29 5.98 8.75
C GLY A 88 -4.22 5.99 7.54
N GLY A 89 -4.86 4.85 7.26
CA GLY A 89 -5.84 4.72 6.17
C GLY A 89 -7.05 5.65 6.34
N PHE A 90 -7.57 5.78 7.56
CA PHE A 90 -8.64 6.72 7.87
C PHE A 90 -8.19 8.18 7.64
N SER A 91 -7.00 8.55 8.09
CA SER A 91 -6.46 9.90 7.93
C SER A 91 -6.26 10.27 6.46
N ILE A 92 -5.70 9.37 5.67
CA ILE A 92 -5.54 9.53 4.21
C ILE A 92 -6.92 9.66 3.54
N SER A 93 -7.85 8.77 3.88
CA SER A 93 -9.23 8.82 3.36
C SER A 93 -9.94 10.14 3.70
N ASN A 94 -9.65 10.73 4.86
CA ASN A 94 -10.17 12.05 5.25
C ASN A 94 -9.47 13.18 4.47
N ALA A 95 -8.16 13.09 4.23
CA ALA A 95 -7.41 14.05 3.44
C ALA A 95 -7.96 14.12 2.01
N TYR A 96 -8.12 12.99 1.34
CA TYR A 96 -8.72 12.92 0.00
C TYR A 96 -10.16 13.45 -0.07
N ARG A 97 -10.92 13.35 1.02
CA ARG A 97 -12.30 13.86 1.07
C ARG A 97 -12.39 15.37 1.29
N ARG A 98 -11.37 15.98 1.90
CA ARG A 98 -11.35 17.41 2.27
C ARG A 98 -10.46 18.27 1.38
N SER A 99 -9.57 17.66 0.60
CA SER A 99 -8.61 18.36 -0.27
C SER A 99 -8.60 17.75 -1.67
N GLU A 100 -8.21 18.54 -2.67
CA GLU A 100 -8.04 18.02 -4.02
C GLU A 100 -6.94 16.96 -4.03
N ALA A 101 -7.19 15.84 -4.72
CA ALA A 101 -6.27 14.71 -4.80
C ALA A 101 -4.84 15.11 -5.25
N ALA A 102 -4.73 16.18 -6.03
CA ALA A 102 -3.46 16.76 -6.47
C ALA A 102 -2.56 17.22 -5.31
N TYR A 103 -3.14 17.69 -4.20
CA TYR A 103 -2.37 18.12 -3.03
C TYR A 103 -1.92 16.96 -2.15
N VAL A 104 -2.66 15.84 -2.14
CA VAL A 104 -2.36 14.68 -1.29
C VAL A 104 -1.31 13.77 -1.93
N ALA A 105 -1.33 13.63 -3.26
CA ALA A 105 -0.40 12.75 -3.99
C ALA A 105 1.11 13.02 -3.71
N PRO A 106 1.60 14.27 -3.63
CA PRO A 106 2.99 14.56 -3.23
C PRO A 106 3.38 14.00 -1.87
N PHE A 107 2.46 13.98 -0.89
CA PHE A 107 2.74 13.47 0.45
C PHE A 107 2.90 11.95 0.46
N GLU A 108 2.13 11.23 -0.37
CA GLU A 108 2.29 9.78 -0.52
C GLU A 108 3.68 9.44 -1.08
N TYR A 109 4.20 10.25 -2.02
CA TYR A 109 5.56 10.07 -2.53
C TYR A 109 6.64 10.35 -1.47
N ALA A 110 6.40 11.30 -0.56
CA ALA A 110 7.30 11.59 0.55
C ALA A 110 7.34 10.47 1.62
N ALA A 111 6.30 9.64 1.70
CA ALA A 111 6.26 8.51 2.63
C ALA A 111 7.34 7.45 2.31
N MET A 112 7.72 7.28 1.04
CA MET A 112 8.74 6.30 0.65
C MET A 112 10.15 6.64 1.19
N PRO A 113 10.70 7.85 1.00
CA PRO A 113 11.96 8.25 1.65
C PRO A 113 11.91 8.11 3.17
N LEU A 114 10.77 8.44 3.80
CA LEU A 114 10.54 8.26 5.24
C LEU A 114 10.61 6.79 5.65
N ALA A 115 10.05 5.88 4.85
CA ALA A 115 10.14 4.44 5.10
C ALA A 115 11.60 3.94 5.06
N VAL A 116 12.43 4.48 4.16
CA VAL A 116 13.87 4.17 4.10
C VAL A 116 14.59 4.67 5.35
N VAL A 117 14.29 5.89 5.80
CA VAL A 117 14.87 6.45 7.03
C VAL A 117 14.52 5.59 8.24
N TRP A 118 13.25 5.18 8.37
CA TRP A 118 12.81 4.28 9.44
C TRP A 118 13.43 2.88 9.30
N GLY A 119 13.59 2.37 8.08
CA GLY A 119 14.29 1.13 7.78
C GLY A 119 15.72 1.14 8.33
N LEU A 120 16.48 2.19 8.02
CA LEU A 120 17.83 2.38 8.52
C LEU A 120 17.87 2.61 10.04
N ALA A 121 16.95 3.40 10.59
CA ALA A 121 16.93 3.77 12.01
C ALA A 121 16.54 2.60 12.93
N VAL A 122 15.65 1.73 12.49
CA VAL A 122 15.12 0.62 13.31
C VAL A 122 15.86 -0.68 13.05
N PHE A 123 16.14 -0.99 11.78
CA PHE A 123 16.72 -2.28 11.39
C PHE A 123 18.22 -2.19 11.07
N GLY A 124 18.80 -0.98 10.95
CA GLY A 124 20.21 -0.78 10.62
C GLY A 124 20.59 -1.24 9.21
N GLU A 125 19.59 -1.48 8.36
CA GLU A 125 19.79 -2.07 7.04
C GLU A 125 20.07 -0.99 6.00
N TRP A 126 21.25 -1.06 5.39
CA TRP A 126 21.65 -0.09 4.38
C TRP A 126 20.99 -0.40 3.04
N PRO A 127 20.44 0.61 2.34
CA PRO A 127 19.83 0.40 1.03
C PRO A 127 20.87 -0.15 0.04
N ASP A 128 20.48 -1.18 -0.70
CA ASP A 128 21.28 -1.70 -1.81
C ASP A 128 21.29 -0.73 -3.01
N LEU A 129 22.07 -1.05 -4.03
CA LEU A 129 22.21 -0.18 -5.21
C LEU A 129 20.86 0.03 -5.92
N PHE A 130 19.99 -0.98 -5.94
CA PHE A 130 18.66 -0.89 -6.54
C PHE A 130 17.72 0.00 -5.72
N ALA A 131 17.75 -0.09 -4.39
CA ALA A 131 17.02 0.80 -3.50
C ALA A 131 17.47 2.24 -3.68
N TRP A 132 18.77 2.51 -3.79
CA TRP A 132 19.29 3.84 -4.09
C TRP A 132 18.79 4.39 -5.44
N LEU A 133 18.77 3.56 -6.49
CA LEU A 133 18.20 3.94 -7.79
C LEU A 133 16.70 4.25 -7.69
N GLY A 134 15.95 3.44 -6.94
CA GLY A 134 14.53 3.68 -6.67
C GLY A 134 14.29 5.00 -5.95
N ILE A 135 15.04 5.25 -4.87
CA ILE A 135 15.00 6.50 -4.09
C ILE A 135 15.29 7.71 -5.00
N ALA A 136 16.35 7.64 -5.81
CA ALA A 136 16.71 8.73 -6.72
C ALA A 136 15.60 9.02 -7.74
N LEU A 137 14.98 7.97 -8.31
CA LEU A 137 13.88 8.10 -9.27
C LEU A 137 12.64 8.76 -8.64
N ILE A 138 12.29 8.37 -7.41
CA ILE A 138 11.15 8.93 -6.68
C ILE A 138 11.41 10.40 -6.33
N LEU A 139 12.60 10.71 -5.81
CA LEU A 139 12.99 12.10 -5.50
C LEU A 139 12.96 12.97 -6.76
N ALA A 140 13.46 12.46 -7.89
CA ALA A 140 13.40 13.16 -9.17
C ALA A 140 11.96 13.38 -9.63
N SER A 141 11.08 12.39 -9.50
CA SER A 141 9.66 12.52 -9.83
C SER A 141 8.95 13.56 -8.97
N GLY A 142 9.18 13.54 -7.66
CA GLY A 142 8.65 14.54 -6.72
C GLY A 142 9.12 15.95 -7.02
N LEU A 143 10.42 16.11 -7.33
CA LEU A 143 10.98 17.41 -7.71
C LEU A 143 10.38 17.95 -9.02
N VAL A 144 10.20 17.09 -10.02
CA VAL A 144 9.54 17.44 -11.30
C VAL A 144 8.09 17.86 -11.06
N LEU A 145 7.35 17.17 -10.19
CA LEU A 145 5.96 17.53 -9.85
C LEU A 145 5.87 18.93 -9.25
N ILE A 146 6.70 19.22 -8.24
CA ILE A 146 6.76 20.54 -7.59
C ILE A 146 7.17 21.62 -8.60
N TRP A 147 8.14 21.33 -9.46
CA TRP A 147 8.57 22.25 -10.50
C TRP A 147 7.43 22.57 -11.49
N ARG A 148 6.68 21.56 -11.91
CA ARG A 148 5.50 21.73 -12.79
C ARG A 148 4.39 22.53 -12.13
N GLU A 149 4.08 22.28 -10.87
CA GLU A 149 3.08 23.05 -10.11
C GLU A 149 3.49 24.52 -9.94
N THR A 150 4.78 24.77 -9.66
CA THR A 150 5.31 26.13 -9.55
C THR A 150 5.17 26.90 -10.87
N LEU A 151 5.43 26.24 -12.01
CA LEU A 151 5.22 26.83 -13.33
C LEU A 151 3.73 27.05 -13.65
N ALA A 152 2.85 26.13 -13.27
CA ALA A 152 1.41 26.25 -13.48
C ALA A 152 0.79 27.40 -12.66
N ASN A 153 1.19 27.55 -11.40
CA ASN A 153 0.77 28.66 -10.54
C ASN A 153 1.25 30.02 -11.07
N ASN A 154 2.46 30.08 -11.62
CA ASN A 154 2.97 31.30 -12.26
C ASN A 154 2.17 31.68 -13.52
N ARG A 155 1.67 30.71 -14.30
CA ARG A 155 0.78 30.99 -15.45
C ARG A 155 -0.62 31.45 -15.03
N ALA A 156 -1.19 30.86 -13.97
CA ALA A 156 -2.49 31.25 -13.44
C ALA A 156 -2.50 32.69 -12.88
N ARG A 157 -1.38 33.14 -12.29
CA ARG A 157 -1.20 34.53 -11.81
C ARG A 157 -1.16 35.58 -12.92
N VAL A 158 -0.84 35.20 -14.16
CA VAL A 158 -0.64 36.13 -15.30
C VAL A 158 -1.89 36.21 -16.18
N ALA A 159 -2.91 35.37 -15.99
CA ALA A 159 -4.15 35.46 -16.74
C ALA A 159 -4.95 36.71 -16.33
N PRO A 160 -5.18 37.68 -17.23
CA PRO A 160 -5.95 38.89 -16.89
C PRO A 160 -7.41 38.51 -16.61
N LYS A 161 -7.97 39.05 -15.51
CA LYS A 161 -9.41 39.02 -15.24
C LYS A 161 -10.15 39.57 -16.46
N ARG A 162 -10.85 38.70 -17.20
CA ARG A 162 -11.82 39.15 -18.20
C ARG A 162 -12.99 39.76 -17.43
N LEU A 163 -13.19 41.06 -17.69
CA LEU A 163 -14.25 41.92 -17.19
C LEU A 163 -15.65 41.37 -17.53
#